data_AF-A0A9E5WNW1-F1
#
_entry.id   AF-A0A9E5WNW1-F1
#
_cell.length_a   1.000
_cell.length_b   1.000
_cell.length_c   1.000
_cell.angle_alpha   90.00
_cell.angle_beta   90.00
_cell.angle_gamma   90.00
#
_symmetry.space_group_name_H-M   'P 1'
#
loop_
_entity.id
_entity.type
_entity.pdbx_description
1 polymer ?
#
loop_
_entity_poly.entity_id
_entity_poly.type
_entity_poly.pdbx_seq_one_letter_code
_entity_poly.pdbx_strand_id
1 'polypeptide(L)'
;MGLESVDVLLIGAADRLEMRPVRDALFQQIRVRRLHHSRDIPSALETVASESWYPHLVVVCQSWPDEFLRHDVQRLIGTLATSRLVCCYGAWCESDGRNRSIWPIAVRVPVVAAKQRIQRELEVLRGARLALPITASRDETFGFHAEPLGNRNEIWEREGARAAQRAQPDLPTRIEVVSPDKAFRHWIVDLLRLVVSHGVVAAAARCAAEPTEEPTTMAVWDLDPWGARIQERLKCFRRRQPDVPVIGLMAMPLPEDRQRVLPYGVVSLVSKQAATDELPMAVHTLFLSCSSDSSLEASSP
;
A
#
# COMPACT_ATOMS: atom_id res chain seq x y z
N MET A 1 21.28 7.81 -20.50
CA MET A 1 21.77 6.46 -20.84
C MET A 1 21.23 5.50 -19.80
N GLY A 2 20.26 4.66 -20.13
CA GLY A 2 19.75 3.64 -19.21
C GLY A 2 20.68 2.43 -19.16
N LEU A 3 20.85 1.82 -17.99
CA LEU A 3 21.60 0.58 -17.83
C LEU A 3 20.84 -0.57 -18.50
N GLU A 4 21.41 -1.16 -19.56
CA GLU A 4 20.84 -2.34 -20.26
C GLU A 4 21.01 -3.64 -19.47
N SER A 5 21.96 -3.66 -18.53
CA SER A 5 22.22 -4.79 -17.64
C SER A 5 22.66 -4.31 -16.26
N VAL A 6 22.41 -5.11 -15.24
CA VAL A 6 22.57 -4.71 -13.83
C VAL A 6 23.48 -5.71 -13.12
N ASP A 7 24.41 -5.19 -12.33
CA ASP A 7 25.22 -5.98 -11.40
C ASP A 7 24.49 -6.06 -10.06
N VAL A 8 24.28 -7.27 -9.58
CA VAL A 8 23.44 -7.57 -8.41
C VAL A 8 24.25 -8.28 -7.35
N LEU A 9 24.14 -7.80 -6.11
CA LEU A 9 24.59 -8.51 -4.91
C LEU A 9 23.37 -9.04 -4.17
N LEU A 10 23.26 -10.36 -4.04
CA LEU A 10 22.24 -11.06 -3.29
C LEU A 10 22.82 -11.52 -1.95
N ILE A 11 22.16 -11.19 -0.85
CA ILE A 11 22.61 -11.53 0.51
C ILE A 11 21.51 -12.32 1.23
N GLY A 12 21.88 -13.38 1.94
CA GLY A 12 20.96 -14.18 2.75
C GLY A 12 20.54 -15.50 2.12
N ALA A 13 19.63 -16.23 2.77
CA ALA A 13 19.17 -17.55 2.34
C ALA A 13 18.08 -17.49 1.25
N ALA A 14 18.45 -16.99 0.06
CA ALA A 14 17.54 -16.83 -1.09
C ALA A 14 17.02 -18.15 -1.71
N ASP A 15 17.56 -19.29 -1.28
CA ASP A 15 17.14 -20.63 -1.66
C ASP A 15 15.91 -21.13 -0.86
N ARG A 16 15.58 -20.48 0.26
CA ARG A 16 14.38 -20.81 1.04
C ARG A 16 13.12 -20.60 0.21
N LEU A 17 12.13 -21.47 0.43
CA LEU A 17 10.86 -21.44 -0.30
C LEU A 17 10.16 -20.08 -0.16
N GLU A 18 10.18 -19.48 1.02
CA GLU A 18 9.60 -18.16 1.28
C GLU A 18 10.26 -17.04 0.45
N MET A 19 11.55 -17.19 0.09
CA MET A 19 12.32 -16.20 -0.67
C MET A 19 12.22 -16.39 -2.19
N ARG A 20 11.47 -17.40 -2.64
CA ARG A 20 11.22 -17.66 -4.06
C ARG A 20 10.70 -16.42 -4.81
N PRO A 21 9.77 -15.59 -4.29
CA PRO A 21 9.34 -14.37 -5.00
C PRO A 21 10.47 -13.39 -5.29
N VAL A 22 11.48 -13.29 -4.41
CA VAL A 22 12.67 -12.44 -4.63
C VAL A 22 13.49 -12.99 -5.79
N ARG A 23 13.77 -14.29 -5.75
CA ARG A 23 14.56 -14.97 -6.78
C ARG A 23 13.88 -14.90 -8.15
N ASP A 24 12.58 -15.21 -8.19
CA ASP A 24 11.77 -15.16 -9.40
C ASP A 24 11.75 -13.73 -9.96
N ALA A 25 11.63 -12.69 -9.12
CA ALA A 25 11.73 -11.30 -9.55
C ALA A 25 13.09 -10.95 -10.17
N LEU A 26 14.20 -11.33 -9.52
CA LEU A 26 15.55 -11.07 -10.03
C LEU A 26 15.76 -11.71 -11.41
N PHE A 27 15.37 -12.98 -11.60
CA PHE A 27 15.58 -13.68 -12.86
C PHE A 27 14.59 -13.31 -13.97
N GLN A 28 13.38 -12.84 -13.63
CA GLN A 28 12.37 -12.45 -14.62
C GLN A 28 12.49 -10.99 -15.07
N GLN A 29 12.93 -10.08 -14.19
CA GLN A 29 12.89 -8.63 -14.45
C GLN A 29 14.24 -8.04 -14.82
N ILE A 30 15.33 -8.72 -14.48
CA ILE A 30 16.67 -8.17 -14.59
C ILE A 30 17.46 -8.97 -15.61
N ARG A 31 17.99 -8.26 -16.61
CA ARG A 31 19.13 -8.77 -17.37
C ARG A 31 20.38 -8.62 -16.50
N VAL A 32 20.64 -9.63 -15.67
CA VAL A 32 21.76 -9.61 -14.74
C VAL A 32 23.06 -9.79 -15.53
N ARG A 33 23.96 -8.80 -15.45
CA ARG A 33 25.31 -8.90 -16.03
C ARG A 33 26.21 -9.71 -15.12
N ARG A 34 26.13 -9.43 -13.81
CA ARG A 34 26.89 -10.12 -12.78
C ARG A 34 26.03 -10.33 -11.54
N LEU A 35 26.02 -11.55 -11.02
CA LEU A 35 25.36 -11.89 -9.77
C LEU A 35 26.39 -12.45 -8.81
N HIS A 36 26.54 -11.82 -7.65
CA HIS A 36 27.21 -12.42 -6.51
C HIS A 36 26.19 -12.77 -5.44
N HIS A 37 26.33 -13.94 -4.85
CA HIS A 37 25.47 -14.41 -3.77
C HIS A 37 26.30 -14.76 -2.55
N SER A 38 25.94 -14.17 -1.41
CA SER A 38 26.55 -14.45 -0.11
C SER A 38 25.49 -14.81 0.91
N ARG A 39 25.81 -15.66 1.89
CA ARG A 39 24.88 -16.06 2.95
C ARG A 39 24.71 -14.98 4.02
N ASP A 40 25.72 -14.12 4.20
CA ASP A 40 25.77 -13.09 5.22
C ASP A 40 26.42 -11.80 4.69
N ILE A 41 26.25 -10.71 5.45
CA ILE A 41 26.76 -9.39 5.10
C ILE A 41 28.30 -9.30 5.16
N PRO A 42 29.00 -9.83 6.19
CA PRO A 42 30.46 -9.81 6.22
C PRO A 42 31.10 -10.42 4.97
N SER A 43 30.68 -11.62 4.57
CA SER A 43 31.18 -12.31 3.37
C SER A 43 30.88 -11.50 2.10
N ALA A 44 29.69 -10.89 2.02
CA ALA A 44 29.33 -10.04 0.89
C ALA A 44 30.25 -8.81 0.76
N LEU A 45 30.59 -8.19 1.88
CA LEU A 45 31.51 -7.06 1.94
C LEU A 45 32.96 -7.46 1.60
N GLU A 46 33.39 -8.65 2.00
CA GLU A 46 34.69 -9.20 1.60
C GLU A 46 34.78 -9.41 0.08
N THR A 47 33.72 -9.93 -0.56
CA THR A 47 33.65 -10.05 -2.02
C THR A 47 33.73 -8.68 -2.71
N VAL A 48 32.94 -7.70 -2.25
CA VAL A 48 32.97 -6.32 -2.77
C VAL A 48 34.38 -5.72 -2.68
N ALA A 49 35.04 -5.88 -1.53
CA ALA A 49 36.37 -5.33 -1.29
C ALA A 49 37.46 -6.02 -2.11
N SER A 50 37.49 -7.36 -2.10
CA SER A 50 38.51 -8.15 -2.79
C SER A 50 38.47 -7.99 -4.30
N GLU A 51 37.28 -7.82 -4.88
CA GLU A 51 37.11 -7.66 -6.32
C GLU A 51 37.08 -6.19 -6.77
N SER A 52 37.12 -5.23 -5.84
CA SER A 52 36.88 -3.81 -6.13
C SER A 52 35.60 -3.59 -6.97
N TRP A 53 34.54 -4.31 -6.61
CA TRP A 53 33.30 -4.39 -7.38
C TRP A 53 32.13 -3.79 -6.62
N TYR A 54 31.42 -2.84 -7.25
CA TYR A 54 30.31 -2.10 -6.65
C TYR A 54 29.01 -2.43 -7.40
N PRO A 55 28.10 -3.23 -6.80
CA PRO A 55 26.84 -3.60 -7.44
C PRO A 55 25.94 -2.38 -7.66
N HIS A 56 25.09 -2.44 -8.68
CA HIS A 56 24.06 -1.42 -8.90
C HIS A 56 22.86 -1.65 -7.97
N LEU A 57 22.54 -2.92 -7.69
CA LEU A 57 21.43 -3.35 -6.85
C LEU A 57 21.92 -4.36 -5.80
N VAL A 58 21.59 -4.11 -4.54
CA VAL A 58 21.79 -5.02 -3.41
C VAL A 58 20.42 -5.50 -2.95
N VAL A 59 20.22 -6.82 -2.95
CA VAL A 59 19.01 -7.45 -2.45
C VAL A 59 19.36 -8.33 -1.27
N VAL A 60 18.74 -8.05 -0.12
CA VAL A 60 18.93 -8.81 1.11
C VAL A 60 17.67 -9.61 1.38
N CYS A 61 17.81 -10.92 1.61
CA CYS A 61 16.74 -11.82 2.01
C CYS A 61 16.85 -12.05 3.52
N GLN A 62 15.89 -11.51 4.30
CA GLN A 62 15.83 -11.66 5.76
C GLN A 62 14.66 -12.59 6.14
N SER A 63 14.97 -13.80 6.58
CA SER A 63 14.00 -14.84 6.95
C SER A 63 13.48 -14.71 8.38
N TRP A 64 14.28 -14.21 9.33
CA TRP A 64 13.85 -14.02 10.72
C TRP A 64 14.39 -12.71 11.33
N PRO A 65 13.77 -12.21 12.41
CA PRO A 65 14.24 -11.02 13.10
C PRO A 65 15.68 -11.17 13.57
N ASP A 66 16.47 -10.10 13.46
CA ASP A 66 17.84 -10.04 13.95
C ASP A 66 18.83 -11.03 13.27
N GLU A 67 18.45 -11.61 12.12
CA GLU A 67 19.34 -12.44 11.27
C GLU A 67 20.64 -11.71 10.90
N PHE A 68 20.55 -10.40 10.69
CA PHE A 68 21.69 -9.54 10.40
C PHE A 68 21.96 -8.58 11.55
N LEU A 69 23.22 -8.49 11.97
CA LEU A 69 23.63 -7.62 13.05
C LEU A 69 23.58 -6.14 12.63
N ARG A 70 23.22 -5.27 13.57
CA ARG A 70 23.10 -3.81 13.34
C ARG A 70 24.38 -3.22 12.72
N HIS A 71 25.55 -3.57 13.25
CA HIS A 71 26.81 -3.01 12.79
C HIS A 71 27.16 -3.46 11.37
N ASP A 72 26.82 -4.70 10.99
CA ASP A 72 27.03 -5.19 9.63
C ASP A 72 26.10 -4.48 8.64
N VAL A 73 24.83 -4.29 9.00
CA VAL A 73 23.88 -3.51 8.18
C VAL A 73 24.37 -2.08 7.97
N GLN A 74 24.87 -1.43 9.02
CA GLN A 74 25.45 -0.09 8.91
C GLN A 74 26.69 -0.05 8.01
N ARG A 75 27.57 -1.06 8.12
CA ARG A 75 28.75 -1.20 7.24
C ARG A 75 28.35 -1.45 5.79
N LEU A 76 27.32 -2.25 5.53
CA LEU A 76 26.78 -2.49 4.20
C LEU A 76 26.28 -1.20 3.56
N ILE A 77 25.44 -0.45 4.27
CA ILE A 77 24.89 0.83 3.82
C ILE A 77 26.00 1.84 3.57
N GLY A 78 26.98 1.93 4.46
CA GLY A 78 28.12 2.86 4.32
C GLY A 78 29.03 2.52 3.13
N THR A 79 29.35 1.23 2.95
CA THR A 79 30.21 0.76 1.86
C THR A 79 29.54 0.90 0.49
N LEU A 80 28.24 0.64 0.42
CA LEU A 80 27.46 0.59 -0.82
C LEU A 80 26.46 1.73 -0.93
N ALA A 81 26.87 2.94 -0.51
CA ALA A 81 26.00 4.11 -0.43
C ALA A 81 25.39 4.55 -1.78
N THR A 82 26.05 4.21 -2.89
CA THR A 82 25.57 4.51 -4.25
C THR A 82 24.70 3.40 -4.85
N SER A 83 24.71 2.20 -4.25
CA SER A 83 23.91 1.07 -4.70
C SER A 83 22.45 1.23 -4.27
N ARG A 84 21.51 0.74 -5.09
CA ARG A 84 20.12 0.60 -4.65
C ARG A 84 20.02 -0.57 -3.70
N LEU A 85 19.40 -0.39 -2.54
CA LEU A 85 19.32 -1.41 -1.50
C LEU A 85 17.86 -1.78 -1.22
N VAL A 86 17.57 -3.08 -1.24
CA VAL A 86 16.26 -3.64 -0.89
C VAL A 86 16.47 -4.78 0.10
N CYS A 87 15.79 -4.72 1.24
CA CYS A 87 15.71 -5.80 2.22
C CYS A 87 14.32 -6.46 2.14
N CYS A 88 14.25 -7.59 1.44
CA CYS A 88 13.09 -8.44 1.33
C CYS A 88 12.97 -9.31 2.59
N TYR A 89 11.90 -9.15 3.36
CA TYR A 89 11.71 -9.86 4.61
C TYR A 89 10.55 -10.87 4.57
N GLY A 90 10.72 -12.00 5.27
CA GLY A 90 9.69 -13.04 5.44
C GLY A 90 8.62 -12.67 6.47
N ALA A 91 7.56 -13.48 6.56
CA ALA A 91 6.39 -13.21 7.42
C ALA A 91 6.74 -13.00 8.90
N TRP A 92 7.76 -13.70 9.40
CA TRP A 92 8.25 -13.57 10.78
C TRP A 92 8.84 -12.19 11.11
N CYS A 93 9.18 -11.41 10.09
CA CYS A 93 9.80 -10.09 10.21
C CYS A 93 8.80 -8.94 10.01
N GLU A 94 7.50 -9.20 9.81
CA GLU A 94 6.50 -8.14 9.56
C GLU A 94 6.44 -7.11 10.68
N SER A 95 6.62 -7.56 11.92
CA SER A 95 6.58 -6.69 13.10
C SER A 95 7.88 -5.92 13.34
N ASP A 96 8.99 -6.26 12.67
CA ASP A 96 10.29 -5.61 12.88
C ASP A 96 10.24 -4.12 12.52
N GLY A 97 9.51 -3.73 11.47
CA GLY A 97 9.40 -2.32 11.08
C GLY A 97 8.70 -1.41 12.10
N ARG A 98 8.05 -2.01 13.12
CA ARG A 98 7.41 -1.30 14.22
C ARG A 98 8.35 -1.11 15.41
N ASN A 99 9.10 -2.15 15.76
CA ASN A 99 9.82 -2.24 17.04
C ASN A 99 11.34 -2.28 16.90
N ARG A 100 11.87 -2.44 15.67
CA ARG A 100 13.29 -2.54 15.38
C ARG A 100 13.71 -1.47 14.38
N SER A 101 14.98 -1.11 14.43
CA SER A 101 15.60 -0.07 13.60
C SER A 101 16.92 -0.52 12.98
N ILE A 102 17.09 -1.83 12.77
CA ILE A 102 18.28 -2.39 12.12
C ILE A 102 18.30 -1.94 10.65
N TRP A 103 17.22 -2.23 9.93
CA TRP A 103 17.03 -1.78 8.55
C TRP A 103 16.24 -0.47 8.52
N PRO A 104 16.69 0.55 7.77
CA PRO A 104 15.90 1.74 7.49
C PRO A 104 14.56 1.37 6.84
N ILE A 105 13.47 2.01 7.24
CA ILE A 105 12.13 1.66 6.73
C ILE A 105 12.05 1.74 5.20
N ALA A 106 12.75 2.72 4.62
CA ALA A 106 12.80 2.98 3.19
C ALA A 106 13.29 1.79 2.36
N VAL A 107 14.11 0.90 2.90
CA VAL A 107 14.66 -0.25 2.15
C VAL A 107 13.90 -1.55 2.42
N ARG A 108 13.00 -1.57 3.40
CA ARG A 108 12.29 -2.78 3.82
C ARG A 108 11.09 -3.04 2.91
N VAL A 109 10.93 -4.29 2.47
CA VAL A 109 9.77 -4.73 1.71
C VAL A 109 9.37 -6.15 2.11
N PRO A 110 8.09 -6.48 2.32
CA PRO A 110 7.69 -7.86 2.52
C PRO A 110 7.97 -8.66 1.26
N VAL A 111 8.36 -9.93 1.40
CA VAL A 111 8.78 -10.76 0.27
C VAL A 111 7.73 -10.85 -0.85
N VAL A 112 6.44 -10.80 -0.50
CA VAL A 112 5.32 -10.79 -1.46
C VAL A 112 5.30 -9.56 -2.37
N ALA A 113 5.92 -8.44 -1.96
CA ALA A 113 6.02 -7.21 -2.72
C ALA A 113 7.42 -7.00 -3.35
N ALA A 114 8.30 -8.00 -3.27
CA ALA A 114 9.67 -7.92 -3.78
C ALA A 114 9.71 -7.60 -5.28
N LYS A 115 8.84 -8.23 -6.09
CA LYS A 115 8.77 -8.02 -7.54
C LYS A 115 8.50 -6.57 -7.91
N GLN A 116 7.51 -5.93 -7.28
CA GLN A 116 7.18 -4.54 -7.56
C GLN A 116 8.27 -3.61 -7.04
N ARG A 117 8.86 -3.90 -5.87
CA ARG A 117 9.93 -3.07 -5.32
C ARG A 117 11.20 -3.12 -6.17
N ILE A 118 11.65 -4.31 -6.57
CA ILE A 118 12.81 -4.49 -7.45
C ILE A 118 12.60 -3.73 -8.77
N GLN A 119 11.42 -3.88 -9.39
CA GLN A 119 11.07 -3.14 -10.61
C GLN A 119 11.23 -1.61 -10.45
N ARG A 120 10.78 -1.04 -9.33
CA ARG A 120 10.93 0.40 -9.06
C ARG A 120 12.37 0.83 -8.88
N GLU A 121 13.21 0.00 -8.24
CA GLU A 121 14.64 0.31 -8.15
C GLU A 121 15.32 0.25 -9.53
N LEU A 122 14.87 -0.62 -10.44
CA LEU A 122 15.33 -0.64 -11.82
C LEU A 122 14.89 0.62 -12.58
N GLU A 123 13.67 1.12 -12.36
CA GLU A 123 13.21 2.41 -12.90
C GLU A 123 14.08 3.56 -12.41
N VAL A 124 14.45 3.57 -11.12
CA VAL A 124 15.39 4.54 -10.55
C VAL A 124 16.76 4.44 -11.22
N LEU A 125 17.31 3.23 -11.37
CA LEU A 125 18.60 3.01 -12.06
C LEU A 125 18.57 3.44 -13.54
N ARG A 126 17.40 3.43 -14.17
CA ARG A 126 17.20 3.91 -15.56
C ARG A 126 16.91 5.41 -15.65
N GLY A 127 16.75 6.10 -14.51
CA GLY A 127 16.37 7.50 -14.45
C GLY A 127 14.89 7.77 -14.76
N ALA A 128 14.05 6.74 -14.79
CA ALA A 128 12.61 6.84 -15.03
C ALA A 128 11.81 7.21 -13.76
N ARG A 129 12.48 7.17 -12.59
CA ARG A 129 11.85 7.43 -11.29
C ARG A 129 12.84 8.07 -10.33
N LEU A 130 12.34 8.93 -9.43
CA LEU A 130 13.13 9.46 -8.33
C LEU A 130 13.42 8.37 -7.29
N ALA A 131 14.68 8.34 -6.83
CA ALA A 131 15.09 7.45 -5.76
C ALA A 131 14.37 7.77 -4.45
N LEU A 132 13.88 6.74 -3.75
CA LEU A 132 13.51 6.88 -2.35
C LEU A 132 14.80 7.01 -1.51
N PRO A 133 15.02 8.12 -0.78
CA PRO A 133 16.19 8.26 0.07
C PRO A 133 16.12 7.25 1.23
N ILE A 134 17.28 6.79 1.72
CA ILE A 134 17.33 5.84 2.84
C ILE A 134 16.75 6.42 4.14
N THR A 135 16.73 7.75 4.24
CA THR A 135 16.14 8.51 5.34
C THR A 135 14.64 8.76 5.17
N ALA A 136 14.02 8.22 4.12
CA ALA A 136 12.60 8.42 3.88
C ALA A 136 11.76 7.95 5.08
N SER A 137 10.77 8.76 5.42
CA SER A 137 9.77 8.47 6.43
C SER A 137 8.86 7.31 6.00
N ARG A 138 8.00 6.86 6.92
CA ARG A 138 6.97 5.85 6.63
C ARG A 138 6.01 6.30 5.54
N ASP A 139 5.60 7.57 5.55
CA ASP A 139 4.61 8.11 4.59
C ASP A 139 5.22 8.23 3.18
N GLU A 140 6.49 8.65 3.08
CA GLU A 140 7.22 8.68 1.81
C GLU A 140 7.45 7.26 1.27
N THR A 141 7.80 6.33 2.16
CA THR A 141 7.97 4.91 1.82
C THR A 141 6.65 4.33 1.31
N PHE A 142 5.55 4.58 2.02
CA PHE A 142 4.21 4.19 1.60
C PHE A 142 3.88 4.78 0.24
N GLY A 143 4.06 6.08 0.03
CA GLY A 143 3.81 6.75 -1.26
C GLY A 143 4.62 6.14 -2.42
N PHE A 144 5.89 5.83 -2.18
CA PHE A 144 6.74 5.14 -3.16
C PHE A 144 6.21 3.73 -3.49
N HIS A 145 5.67 3.02 -2.49
CA HIS A 145 5.11 1.69 -2.67
C HIS A 145 3.70 1.67 -3.26
N ALA A 146 2.94 2.73 -3.03
CA ALA A 146 1.50 2.81 -3.29
C ALA A 146 1.16 3.36 -4.70
N GLU A 147 2.17 3.68 -5.53
CA GLU A 147 1.95 4.28 -6.87
C GLU A 147 0.87 3.57 -7.72
N PRO A 148 0.20 4.34 -8.60
CA PRO A 148 -1.18 4.09 -9.01
C PRO A 148 -1.37 2.68 -9.51
N LEU A 149 -2.50 2.11 -9.14
CA LEU A 149 -2.98 0.77 -9.46
C LEU A 149 -3.22 0.54 -10.98
N GLY A 150 -2.54 1.28 -11.86
CA GLY A 150 -2.71 1.30 -13.31
C GLY A 150 -2.38 -0.01 -14.04
N ASN A 151 -1.82 -1.01 -13.34
CA ASN A 151 -1.58 -2.36 -13.90
C ASN A 151 -2.28 -3.49 -13.11
N ARG A 152 -3.20 -3.19 -12.18
CA ARG A 152 -3.94 -4.22 -11.43
C ARG A 152 -5.18 -4.77 -12.16
N ASN A 153 -5.42 -4.31 -13.38
CA ASN A 153 -6.47 -4.85 -14.26
C ASN A 153 -6.33 -6.37 -14.45
N GLU A 154 -5.12 -6.94 -14.52
CA GLU A 154 -4.95 -8.39 -14.76
C GLU A 154 -5.46 -9.31 -13.64
N ILE A 155 -5.45 -8.86 -12.38
CA ILE A 155 -5.94 -9.65 -11.23
C ILE A 155 -7.43 -9.40 -11.02
N TRP A 156 -7.88 -8.15 -11.19
CA TRP A 156 -9.30 -7.81 -11.09
C TRP A 156 -10.13 -8.38 -12.25
N GLU A 157 -9.56 -8.47 -13.46
CA GLU A 157 -10.18 -9.09 -14.65
C GLU A 157 -10.52 -10.56 -14.45
N ARG A 158 -9.80 -11.27 -13.58
CA ARG A 158 -10.02 -12.72 -13.37
C ARG A 158 -11.15 -13.05 -12.40
N GLU A 159 -11.35 -12.27 -11.34
CA GLU A 159 -12.30 -12.63 -10.27
C GLU A 159 -13.31 -11.54 -9.89
N GLY A 160 -12.97 -10.25 -9.95
CA GLY A 160 -13.87 -9.15 -9.53
C GLY A 160 -14.64 -8.50 -10.68
N ALA A 161 -14.03 -8.36 -11.86
CA ALA A 161 -14.59 -7.64 -13.00
C ALA A 161 -15.83 -8.33 -13.59
N ARG A 162 -15.90 -9.67 -13.60
CA ARG A 162 -17.09 -10.38 -14.14
C ARG A 162 -18.36 -10.17 -13.30
N ALA A 163 -18.20 -9.87 -12.02
CA ALA A 163 -19.33 -9.54 -11.13
C ALA A 163 -19.72 -8.06 -11.26
N ALA A 164 -18.74 -7.14 -11.32
CA ALA A 164 -18.99 -5.70 -11.44
C ALA A 164 -19.42 -5.25 -12.86
N GLN A 165 -18.99 -5.95 -13.92
CA GLN A 165 -19.25 -5.56 -15.31
C GLN A 165 -20.62 -6.03 -15.84
N ARG A 166 -21.35 -6.87 -15.08
CA ARG A 166 -22.72 -7.29 -15.42
C ARG A 166 -23.81 -6.39 -14.82
N ALA A 167 -23.43 -5.41 -14.02
CA ALA A 167 -24.31 -4.37 -13.53
C ALA A 167 -23.54 -3.04 -13.61
N GLN A 168 -23.61 -2.36 -14.76
CA GLN A 168 -23.27 -0.93 -14.85
C GLN A 168 -24.57 -0.12 -14.82
N PRO A 169 -25.17 0.15 -13.64
CA PRO A 169 -25.87 1.41 -13.49
C PRO A 169 -24.84 2.54 -13.62
N ASP A 170 -25.20 3.60 -14.33
CA ASP A 170 -24.49 4.88 -14.23
C ASP A 170 -24.51 5.28 -12.75
N LEU A 171 -23.36 5.15 -12.09
CA LEU A 171 -23.18 5.47 -10.68
C LEU A 171 -22.76 6.93 -10.54
N PRO A 172 -23.65 7.88 -10.26
CA PRO A 172 -23.23 9.20 -9.79
C PRO A 172 -22.76 9.08 -8.34
N THR A 173 -21.58 8.48 -8.12
CA THR A 173 -21.10 8.24 -6.76
C THR A 173 -20.00 9.23 -6.41
N ARG A 174 -20.41 10.39 -5.87
CA ARG A 174 -19.45 11.27 -5.22
C ARG A 174 -19.04 10.67 -3.87
N ILE A 175 -17.89 9.99 -3.85
CA ILE A 175 -17.32 9.42 -2.63
C ILE A 175 -16.37 10.44 -1.99
N GLU A 176 -16.65 10.81 -0.74
CA GLU A 176 -15.78 11.65 0.09
C GLU A 176 -14.78 10.80 0.87
N VAL A 177 -13.47 10.95 0.59
CA VAL A 177 -12.41 10.22 1.33
C VAL A 177 -11.81 11.10 2.42
N VAL A 178 -12.04 10.74 3.68
CA VAL A 178 -11.61 11.49 4.86
C VAL A 178 -10.52 10.74 5.62
N SER A 179 -9.26 11.15 5.46
CA SER A 179 -8.13 10.66 6.29
C SER A 179 -7.20 11.79 6.69
N PRO A 180 -6.63 11.79 7.91
CA PRO A 180 -5.58 12.73 8.29
C PRO A 180 -4.25 12.46 7.54
N ASP A 181 -3.99 11.21 7.15
CA ASP A 181 -2.80 10.82 6.39
C ASP A 181 -3.00 11.17 4.91
N LYS A 182 -2.12 12.03 4.38
CA LYS A 182 -2.21 12.50 2.98
C LYS A 182 -1.89 11.39 1.97
N ALA A 183 -0.89 10.57 2.26
CA ALA A 183 -0.47 9.52 1.33
C ALA A 183 -1.52 8.41 1.28
N PHE A 184 -2.02 7.99 2.45
CA PHE A 184 -3.11 7.02 2.55
C PHE A 184 -4.39 7.53 1.90
N ARG A 185 -4.77 8.81 2.12
CA ARG A 185 -5.93 9.42 1.48
C ARG A 185 -5.85 9.39 -0.04
N HIS A 186 -4.72 9.78 -0.62
CA HIS A 186 -4.54 9.76 -2.07
C HIS A 186 -4.61 8.34 -2.63
N TRP A 187 -4.00 7.37 -1.93
CA TRP A 187 -4.05 5.98 -2.34
C TRP A 187 -5.48 5.40 -2.33
N ILE A 188 -6.28 5.71 -1.30
CA ILE A 188 -7.70 5.31 -1.25
C ILE A 188 -8.49 5.96 -2.39
N VAL A 189 -8.24 7.23 -2.70
CA VAL A 189 -8.88 7.93 -3.82
C VAL A 189 -8.55 7.24 -5.15
N ASP A 190 -7.30 6.87 -5.37
CA ASP A 190 -6.88 6.18 -6.59
C ASP A 190 -7.45 4.76 -6.66
N LEU A 191 -7.54 4.05 -5.52
CA LEU A 191 -8.21 2.75 -5.44
C LEU A 191 -9.69 2.86 -5.80
N LEU A 192 -10.41 3.84 -5.25
CA LEU A 192 -11.83 4.03 -5.53
C LEU A 192 -12.09 4.43 -6.99
N ARG A 193 -11.20 5.21 -7.61
CA ARG A 193 -11.28 5.55 -9.04
C ARG A 193 -11.20 4.35 -9.97
N LEU A 194 -10.68 3.21 -9.51
CA LEU A 194 -10.75 1.96 -10.28
C LEU A 194 -12.11 1.27 -10.20
N VAL A 195 -12.90 1.57 -9.18
CA VAL A 195 -14.16 0.87 -8.89
C VAL A 195 -15.36 1.68 -9.34
N VAL A 196 -15.27 3.02 -9.36
CA VAL A 196 -16.37 3.90 -9.77
C VAL A 196 -16.05 4.67 -11.06
N SER A 197 -17.03 4.73 -11.96
CA SER A 197 -16.88 5.36 -13.29
C SER A 197 -16.76 6.89 -13.23
N HIS A 198 -17.36 7.55 -12.23
CA HIS A 198 -17.36 9.00 -12.06
C HIS A 198 -17.30 9.41 -10.57
N GLY A 199 -16.68 10.56 -10.27
CA GLY A 199 -17.01 11.35 -9.07
C GLY A 199 -16.20 11.20 -7.78
N VAL A 200 -15.06 10.50 -7.73
CA VAL A 200 -14.30 10.41 -6.44
C VAL A 200 -13.67 11.76 -6.07
N VAL A 201 -14.11 12.34 -4.95
CA VAL A 201 -13.58 13.60 -4.42
C VAL A 201 -12.77 13.34 -3.16
N ALA A 202 -11.49 13.67 -3.22
CA ALA A 202 -10.64 13.71 -2.03
C ALA A 202 -11.05 14.91 -1.17
N ALA A 203 -11.59 14.69 0.03
CA ALA A 203 -11.81 15.77 0.98
C ALA A 203 -10.77 15.72 2.10
N ALA A 204 -10.13 16.86 2.35
CA ALA A 204 -9.43 17.00 3.61
C ALA A 204 -10.46 16.94 4.75
N ALA A 205 -10.08 16.26 5.82
CA ALA A 205 -10.73 16.13 7.11
C ALA A 205 -11.11 17.48 7.78
N ARG A 206 -11.93 18.32 7.15
CA ARG A 206 -12.38 19.60 7.69
C ARG A 206 -13.82 19.44 8.18
N CYS A 207 -14.05 19.73 9.46
CA CYS A 207 -15.39 19.87 10.02
C CYS A 207 -16.19 21.04 9.41
N ALA A 208 -15.53 21.90 8.64
CA ALA A 208 -16.03 23.19 8.19
C ALA A 208 -15.60 23.48 6.74
N ALA A 209 -15.70 22.50 5.84
CA ALA A 209 -15.72 22.83 4.42
C ALA A 209 -17.11 23.37 4.08
N GLU A 210 -17.16 24.46 3.33
CA GLU A 210 -18.40 25.01 2.77
C GLU A 210 -19.17 23.90 2.04
N PRO A 211 -20.51 23.92 2.08
CA PRO A 211 -21.31 22.95 1.35
C PRO A 211 -20.91 22.99 -0.13
N THR A 212 -20.40 21.87 -0.62
CA THR A 212 -20.10 21.73 -2.05
C THR A 212 -21.41 21.58 -2.82
N GLU A 213 -21.49 22.16 -4.01
CA GLU A 213 -22.72 22.23 -4.81
C GLU A 213 -23.29 20.84 -5.20
N GLU A 214 -22.45 19.81 -5.29
CA GLU A 214 -22.91 18.45 -5.58
C GLU A 214 -23.02 17.58 -4.30
N PRO A 215 -24.12 16.82 -4.14
CA PRO A 215 -24.33 15.98 -2.97
C PRO A 215 -23.34 14.81 -2.94
N THR A 216 -22.76 14.57 -1.77
CA THR A 216 -21.95 13.37 -1.48
C THR A 216 -22.88 12.19 -1.34
N THR A 217 -22.58 11.05 -1.97
CA THR A 217 -23.42 9.85 -1.88
C THR A 217 -22.84 8.79 -0.95
N MET A 218 -21.56 8.88 -0.60
CA MET A 218 -20.89 8.00 0.34
C MET A 218 -19.65 8.67 0.93
N ALA A 219 -19.27 8.31 2.16
CA ALA A 219 -17.99 8.69 2.74
C ALA A 219 -17.15 7.46 3.10
N VAL A 220 -15.84 7.54 2.85
CA VAL A 220 -14.83 6.59 3.32
C VAL A 220 -13.95 7.29 4.33
N TRP A 221 -13.94 6.81 5.57
CA TRP A 221 -13.42 7.56 6.70
C TRP A 221 -12.35 6.78 7.46
N ASP A 222 -11.17 7.36 7.60
CA ASP A 222 -10.10 6.86 8.47
C ASP A 222 -10.42 7.10 9.94
N LEU A 223 -10.66 6.00 10.66
CA LEU A 223 -11.09 6.02 12.04
C LEU A 223 -9.93 5.91 13.05
N ASP A 224 -8.67 5.79 12.60
CA ASP A 224 -7.53 5.63 13.50
C ASP A 224 -6.85 6.96 13.87
N PRO A 225 -6.41 7.13 15.13
CA PRO A 225 -6.83 6.33 16.29
C PRO A 225 -8.28 6.66 16.68
N TRP A 226 -9.06 5.64 17.06
CA TRP A 226 -10.44 5.84 17.48
C TRP A 226 -10.50 6.56 18.83
N GLY A 227 -11.26 7.66 18.91
CA GLY A 227 -11.41 8.45 20.13
C GLY A 227 -12.36 9.64 19.98
N ALA A 228 -12.48 10.45 21.03
CA ALA A 228 -13.42 11.57 21.11
C ALA A 228 -13.35 12.52 19.91
N ARG A 229 -12.14 12.80 19.41
CA ARG A 229 -11.94 13.64 18.22
C ARG A 229 -12.62 13.05 16.98
N ILE A 230 -12.42 11.76 16.67
CA ILE A 230 -13.06 11.15 15.49
C ILE A 230 -14.58 11.08 15.68
N GLN A 231 -15.02 10.76 16.89
CA GLN A 231 -16.44 10.70 17.26
C GLN A 231 -17.16 12.04 17.05
N GLU A 232 -16.58 13.15 17.50
CA GLU A 232 -17.12 14.50 17.29
C GLU A 232 -17.18 14.86 15.80
N ARG A 233 -16.14 14.50 15.04
CA ARG A 233 -16.08 14.75 13.60
C ARG A 233 -17.15 13.97 12.84
N LEU A 234 -17.36 12.70 13.17
CA LEU A 234 -18.46 11.90 12.62
C LEU A 234 -19.83 12.48 13.00
N LYS A 235 -20.04 12.87 14.27
CA LYS A 235 -21.27 13.55 14.71
C LYS A 235 -21.53 14.83 13.91
N CYS A 236 -20.51 15.65 13.68
CA CYS A 236 -20.63 16.86 12.86
C CYS A 236 -20.97 16.54 11.40
N PHE A 237 -20.32 15.54 10.82
CA PHE A 237 -20.62 15.08 9.46
C PHE A 237 -22.05 14.59 9.34
N ARG A 238 -22.51 13.73 10.26
CA ARG A 238 -23.87 13.17 10.25
C ARG A 238 -24.95 14.24 10.44
N ARG A 239 -24.69 15.30 11.21
CA ARG A 239 -25.61 16.46 11.29
C ARG A 239 -25.77 17.19 9.95
N ARG A 240 -24.72 17.21 9.13
CA ARG A 240 -24.70 17.89 7.83
C ARG A 240 -25.16 16.99 6.68
N GLN A 241 -24.93 15.68 6.79
CA GLN A 241 -25.24 14.67 5.80
C GLN A 241 -25.84 13.43 6.49
N PRO A 242 -27.09 13.51 6.95
CA PRO A 242 -27.73 12.45 7.73
C PRO A 242 -28.02 11.18 6.93
N ASP A 243 -28.07 11.25 5.60
CA ASP A 243 -28.41 10.07 4.78
C ASP A 243 -27.20 9.46 4.08
N VAL A 244 -26.01 10.08 4.24
CA VAL A 244 -24.80 9.61 3.56
C VAL A 244 -24.17 8.44 4.32
N PRO A 245 -24.10 7.23 3.73
CA PRO A 245 -23.47 6.08 4.36
C PRO A 245 -21.97 6.30 4.54
N VAL A 246 -21.45 5.84 5.69
CA VAL A 246 -20.02 5.95 6.04
C VAL A 246 -19.39 4.56 6.11
N ILE A 247 -18.39 4.30 5.28
CA ILE A 247 -17.47 3.18 5.41
C ILE A 247 -16.29 3.62 6.29
N GLY A 248 -16.06 2.95 7.42
CA GLY A 248 -14.91 3.17 8.28
C GLY A 248 -13.69 2.37 7.82
N LEU A 249 -12.50 2.97 7.91
CA LEU A 249 -11.21 2.31 7.73
C LEU A 249 -10.48 2.26 9.08
N MET A 250 -10.08 1.06 9.52
CA MET A 250 -9.30 0.84 10.75
C MET A 250 -8.14 -0.12 10.49
N ALA A 251 -7.05 0.02 11.24
CA ALA A 251 -5.83 -0.77 11.03
C ALA A 251 -6.08 -2.28 11.10
N MET A 252 -6.80 -2.75 12.13
CA MET A 252 -7.24 -4.13 12.33
C MET A 252 -8.55 -4.12 13.14
N PRO A 253 -9.71 -3.93 12.49
CA PRO A 253 -10.98 -3.83 13.20
C PRO A 253 -11.33 -5.14 13.91
N LEU A 254 -11.65 -5.06 15.21
CA LEU A 254 -12.20 -6.19 15.97
C LEU A 254 -13.73 -6.15 15.97
N PRO A 255 -14.44 -7.26 16.28
CA PRO A 255 -15.91 -7.27 16.37
C PRO A 255 -16.48 -6.19 17.29
N GLU A 256 -15.81 -5.90 18.40
CA GLU A 256 -16.16 -4.83 19.34
C GLU A 256 -16.01 -3.42 18.74
N ASP A 257 -15.05 -3.20 17.84
CA ASP A 257 -14.90 -1.90 17.19
C ASP A 257 -16.11 -1.59 16.32
N ARG A 258 -16.69 -2.60 15.66
CA ARG A 258 -17.95 -2.45 14.93
C ARG A 258 -19.06 -1.93 15.83
N GLN A 259 -19.22 -2.51 17.02
CA GLN A 259 -20.22 -2.06 17.98
C GLN A 259 -19.97 -0.62 18.47
N ARG A 260 -18.70 -0.20 18.55
CA ARG A 260 -18.31 1.15 18.99
C ARG A 260 -18.58 2.23 17.95
N VAL A 261 -18.44 1.90 16.65
CA VAL A 261 -18.57 2.88 15.56
C VAL A 261 -19.98 2.96 14.97
N LEU A 262 -20.78 1.89 15.06
CA LEU A 262 -22.17 1.84 14.58
C LEU A 262 -23.04 3.00 15.10
N PRO A 263 -23.00 3.39 16.40
CA PRO A 263 -23.78 4.52 16.92
C PRO A 263 -23.44 5.87 16.28
N TYR A 264 -22.31 5.97 15.56
CA TYR A 264 -21.85 7.16 14.86
C TYR A 264 -22.19 7.16 13.37
N GLY A 265 -23.00 6.20 12.89
CA GLY A 265 -23.47 6.13 11.51
C GLY A 265 -22.50 5.44 10.54
N VAL A 266 -21.50 4.72 11.06
CA VAL A 266 -20.62 3.86 10.24
C VAL A 266 -21.37 2.58 9.91
N VAL A 267 -21.59 2.33 8.61
CA VAL A 267 -22.41 1.20 8.13
C VAL A 267 -21.58 -0.03 7.79
N SER A 268 -20.30 0.16 7.44
CA SER A 268 -19.34 -0.89 7.16
C SER A 268 -17.97 -0.51 7.71
N LEU A 269 -17.18 -1.52 8.09
CA LEU A 269 -15.85 -1.35 8.64
C LEU A 269 -14.87 -2.23 7.87
N VAL A 270 -13.83 -1.61 7.33
CA VAL A 270 -12.84 -2.24 6.44
C VAL A 270 -11.45 -2.14 7.09
N SER A 271 -10.67 -3.21 6.99
CA SER A 271 -9.28 -3.21 7.41
C SER A 271 -8.42 -2.40 6.45
N LYS A 272 -7.59 -1.49 6.97
CA LYS A 272 -6.59 -0.77 6.15
C LYS A 272 -5.59 -1.73 5.50
N GLN A 273 -5.32 -2.86 6.15
CA GLN A 273 -4.40 -3.89 5.63
C GLN A 273 -4.99 -4.66 4.45
N ALA A 274 -6.33 -4.73 4.36
CA ALA A 274 -7.06 -5.41 3.30
C ALA A 274 -7.87 -4.44 2.43
N ALA A 275 -7.58 -3.14 2.50
CA ALA A 275 -8.40 -2.11 1.85
C ALA A 275 -8.50 -2.31 0.33
N THR A 276 -7.51 -2.92 -0.32
CA THR A 276 -7.61 -3.19 -1.76
C THR A 276 -8.69 -4.18 -2.14
N ASP A 277 -9.04 -5.08 -1.23
CA ASP A 277 -9.94 -6.21 -1.51
C ASP A 277 -11.30 -5.93 -0.88
N GLU A 278 -11.30 -5.46 0.38
CA GLU A 278 -12.51 -5.21 1.14
C GLU A 278 -13.22 -3.90 0.76
N LEU A 279 -12.48 -2.83 0.43
CA LEU A 279 -13.10 -1.53 0.14
C LEU A 279 -13.95 -1.55 -1.14
N PRO A 280 -13.48 -2.10 -2.28
CA PRO A 280 -14.32 -2.22 -3.47
C PRO A 280 -15.61 -3.00 -3.22
N MET A 281 -15.51 -4.11 -2.47
CA MET A 281 -16.67 -4.92 -2.10
C MET A 281 -17.66 -4.12 -1.24
N ALA A 282 -17.17 -3.43 -0.21
CA ALA A 282 -18.01 -2.62 0.67
C ALA A 282 -18.75 -1.50 -0.10
N VAL A 283 -18.05 -0.83 -1.02
CA VAL A 283 -18.66 0.21 -1.89
C VAL A 283 -19.75 -0.39 -2.76
N HIS A 284 -19.48 -1.52 -3.41
CA HIS A 284 -20.44 -2.19 -4.29
C HIS A 284 -21.69 -2.68 -3.53
N THR A 285 -21.51 -3.30 -2.36
CA THR A 285 -22.62 -3.78 -1.52
C THR A 285 -23.55 -2.62 -1.12
N LEU A 286 -22.99 -1.50 -0.66
CA LEU A 286 -23.81 -0.35 -0.26
C LEU A 286 -24.57 0.25 -1.44
N PHE A 287 -23.96 0.29 -2.62
CA PHE A 287 -24.63 0.80 -3.80
C PHE A 287 -25.89 -0.02 -4.17
N LEU A 288 -25.77 -1.35 -4.15
CA LEU A 288 -26.90 -2.25 -4.44
C LEU A 288 -28.04 -2.08 -3.43
N SER A 289 -27.72 -1.85 -2.15
CA SER A 289 -28.72 -1.59 -1.12
C SER A 289 -29.49 -0.29 -1.38
N CYS A 290 -28.81 0.80 -1.74
CA CYS A 290 -29.48 2.09 -2.00
C CYS A 290 -30.39 2.09 -3.24
N SER A 291 -30.05 1.30 -4.28
CA SER A 291 -30.85 1.23 -5.52
C SER A 291 -32.16 0.44 -5.34
N SER A 292 -32.19 -0.46 -4.36
CA SER A 292 -33.33 -1.33 -4.08
C SER A 292 -34.46 -0.56 -3.39
N ASP A 293 -34.12 0.41 -2.53
CA ASP A 293 -35.08 1.24 -1.80
C ASP A 293 -35.75 2.30 -2.70
N SER A 294 -35.03 2.88 -3.65
CA SER A 294 -35.58 3.88 -4.60
C SER A 294 -36.62 3.31 -5.58
N SER A 295 -36.60 1.99 -5.80
CA SER A 295 -37.49 1.31 -6.76
C SER A 295 -38.90 1.06 -6.18
N LEU A 296 -39.04 1.07 -4.85
CA LEU A 296 -40.30 0.82 -4.16
C LEU A 296 -41.14 2.09 -3.97
N GLU A 297 -40.53 3.27 -3.91
CA GLU A 297 -41.25 4.55 -3.75
C GLU A 297 -41.84 5.09 -5.07
N ALA A 298 -41.36 4.65 -6.24
CA ALA A 298 -41.90 5.06 -7.55
C ALA A 298 -43.17 4.28 -7.97
N SER A 299 -43.67 3.37 -7.12
CA SER A 299 -44.81 2.49 -7.41
C SER A 299 -46.00 2.74 -6.46
N SER A 300 -46.29 4.01 -6.16
CA SER A 300 -47.56 4.40 -5.54
C SER A 300 -48.14 5.60 -6.30
N PRO A 301 -49.45 5.57 -6.63
CA PRO A 301 -50.06 6.35 -7.73
C PRO A 301 -50.15 7.86 -7.50
#